data_AF-C3R3X4-F1
#
_entry.id   AF-C3R3X4-F1
#
_cell.length_a   1.000
_cell.length_b   1.000
_cell.length_c   1.000
_cell.angle_alpha   90.00
_cell.angle_beta   90.00
_cell.angle_gamma   90.00
#
_symmetry.space_group_name_H-M   'P 1'
#
loop_
_entity.id
_entity.type
_entity.pdbx_description
1 polymer ?
#
loop_
_entity_poly.entity_id
_entity_poly.type
_entity_poly.pdbx_seq_one_letter_code
_entity_poly.pdbx_strand_id
1 'polypeptide(L)'
;MYEVATPCVIGCELLELAGKSCNTHELRMKTTGNIMVKIECGQSVDLRHPGLEKFVTLPLEQQEGEDAETFKGHGPKIKIKIDGKMYEVDRASMTGKELLELAEKHPYTKYGISKRMKGNKLVSVEYDEEVDLSEPGLEKFVTLPYEQTEGEGLERAFSFNEDDTFFLEKQGLPYETIKEGTANWLLIHDFPIPKGYNIDKTTAAISIPRGYPDTPLDMVYFYPPLSLNSGKIIPATNCLVNIRDKQYQRWSRHFTAQNPWRAGTDNLNTFCLYIQNWIKKELAR
;
A
#
# COMPACT_ATOMS: atom_id res chain seq x y z
N MET A 1 -0.82 -9.61 45.64
CA MET A 1 -0.03 -8.36 45.72
C MET A 1 1.09 -8.67 46.69
N TYR A 2 2.34 -8.62 46.22
CA TYR A 2 3.50 -9.03 47.00
C TYR A 2 4.30 -7.77 47.36
N GLU A 3 4.72 -7.65 48.62
CA GLU A 3 5.55 -6.55 49.10
C GLU A 3 7.03 -6.96 49.06
N VAL A 4 7.89 -6.04 48.62
CA VAL A 4 9.34 -6.24 48.54
C VAL A 4 10.08 -5.23 49.41
N ALA A 5 11.12 -5.68 50.12
CA ALA A 5 11.83 -4.87 51.11
C ALA A 5 12.80 -3.84 50.50
N THR A 6 13.25 -4.07 49.26
CA THR A 6 14.18 -3.19 48.53
C THR A 6 13.61 -2.79 47.16
N PRO A 7 13.87 -1.56 46.69
CA PRO A 7 13.37 -1.10 45.40
C PRO A 7 14.06 -1.76 44.20
N CYS A 8 15.17 -2.46 44.43
CA CYS A 8 15.90 -3.24 43.44
C CYS A 8 15.76 -4.71 43.82
N VAL A 9 15.19 -5.53 42.93
CA VAL A 9 14.89 -6.94 43.18
C VAL A 9 15.45 -7.77 42.04
N ILE A 10 16.06 -8.91 42.36
CA ILE A 10 16.67 -9.79 41.37
C ILE A 10 15.60 -10.70 40.76
N GLY A 11 15.70 -11.03 39.47
CA GLY A 11 14.74 -11.88 38.76
C GLY A 11 14.44 -13.21 39.45
N CYS A 12 15.43 -13.84 40.08
CA CYS A 12 15.24 -15.04 40.91
C CYS A 12 14.34 -14.80 42.12
N GLU A 13 14.55 -13.71 42.86
CA GLU A 13 13.76 -13.35 44.04
C GLU A 13 12.30 -13.06 43.66
N LEU A 14 12.06 -12.46 42.49
CA LEU A 14 10.70 -12.23 41.95
C LEU A 14 10.00 -13.56 41.60
N LEU A 15 10.72 -14.54 41.08
CA LEU A 15 10.18 -15.87 40.84
C LEU A 15 9.89 -16.60 42.15
N GLU A 16 10.78 -16.52 43.14
CA GLU A 16 10.58 -17.12 44.46
C GLU A 16 9.38 -16.54 45.20
N LEU A 17 9.16 -15.22 45.11
CA LEU A 17 7.96 -14.56 45.65
C LEU A 17 6.67 -15.10 45.01
N ALA A 18 6.73 -15.54 43.75
CA ALA A 18 5.62 -16.20 43.06
C ALA A 18 5.55 -17.72 43.31
N GLY A 19 6.42 -18.28 44.14
CA GLY A 19 6.54 -19.72 44.41
C GLY A 19 7.12 -20.51 43.22
N LYS A 20 7.91 -19.86 42.37
CA LYS A 20 8.51 -20.41 41.15
C LYS A 20 10.04 -20.34 41.21
N SER A 21 10.70 -21.05 40.29
CA SER A 21 12.17 -21.08 40.19
C SER A 21 12.62 -20.90 38.75
N CYS A 22 13.77 -20.28 38.55
CA CYS A 22 14.37 -20.01 37.23
C CYS A 22 14.62 -21.27 36.39
N ASN A 23 14.69 -22.45 37.01
CA ASN A 23 14.90 -23.71 36.32
C ASN A 23 13.60 -24.30 35.73
N THR A 24 12.46 -23.75 36.13
CA THR A 24 11.13 -24.26 35.76
C THR A 24 10.28 -23.19 35.08
N HIS A 25 10.55 -21.91 35.35
CA HIS A 25 9.76 -20.80 34.84
C HIS A 25 10.68 -19.63 34.47
N GLU A 26 10.40 -19.00 33.33
CA GLU A 26 10.98 -17.72 32.94
C GLU A 26 10.14 -16.55 33.44
N LEU A 27 10.81 -15.43 33.75
CA LEU A 27 10.18 -14.19 34.19
C LEU A 27 10.15 -13.19 33.04
N ARG A 28 8.97 -12.63 32.76
CA ARG A 28 8.79 -11.53 31.81
C ARG A 28 8.17 -10.32 32.48
N MET A 29 8.59 -9.14 32.07
CA MET A 29 8.14 -7.86 32.56
C MET A 29 7.43 -7.12 31.45
N LYS A 30 6.24 -6.62 31.78
CA LYS A 30 5.43 -5.80 30.91
C LYS A 30 5.84 -4.34 31.07
N THR A 31 6.33 -3.74 30.00
CA THR A 31 6.70 -2.32 29.95
C THR A 31 5.59 -1.45 29.34
N THR A 32 5.72 -0.13 29.49
CA THR A 32 4.85 0.86 28.82
C THR A 32 4.80 0.60 27.33
N GLY A 33 3.60 0.37 26.79
CA GLY A 33 3.39 -0.04 25.39
C GLY A 33 3.10 -1.53 25.20
N ASN A 34 2.75 -2.28 26.25
CA ASN A 34 2.38 -3.71 26.19
C ASN A 34 3.52 -4.66 25.78
N ILE A 35 4.77 -4.19 25.71
CA ILE A 35 5.93 -4.98 25.32
C ILE A 35 6.34 -5.88 26.49
N MET A 36 6.59 -7.16 26.20
CA MET A 36 7.04 -8.14 27.19
C MET A 36 8.55 -8.36 27.06
N VAL A 37 9.31 -7.87 28.04
CA VAL A 37 10.76 -8.02 28.10
C VAL A 37 11.12 -9.18 29.02
N LYS A 38 11.91 -10.14 28.53
CA LYS A 38 12.42 -11.25 29.35
C LYS A 38 13.45 -10.72 30.36
N ILE A 39 13.35 -11.17 31.61
CA ILE A 39 14.33 -10.88 32.67
C ILE A 39 15.08 -12.16 32.96
N GLU A 40 16.40 -12.11 32.83
CA GLU A 40 17.26 -13.24 33.20
C GLU A 40 17.32 -13.40 34.73
N CYS A 41 17.53 -14.63 35.19
CA CYS A 41 17.45 -15.00 36.61
C CYS A 41 18.37 -14.14 37.52
N GLY A 42 19.57 -13.79 37.06
CA GLY A 42 20.53 -12.95 37.79
C GLY A 42 20.42 -11.45 37.52
N GLN A 43 19.46 -11.03 36.69
CA GLN A 43 19.28 -9.63 36.31
C GLN A 43 18.52 -8.90 37.42
N SER A 44 19.08 -7.78 37.85
CA SER A 44 18.47 -6.90 38.85
C SER A 44 17.54 -5.89 38.20
N VAL A 45 16.35 -5.71 38.76
CA VAL A 45 15.31 -4.81 38.24
C VAL A 45 14.99 -3.75 39.30
N ASP A 46 15.17 -2.49 38.93
CA ASP A 46 14.84 -1.34 39.79
C ASP A 46 13.39 -0.90 39.58
N LEU A 47 12.54 -1.23 40.54
CA LEU A 47 11.10 -1.02 40.58
C LEU A 47 10.68 0.46 40.67
N ARG A 48 11.63 1.39 40.78
CA ARG A 48 11.35 2.84 40.80
C ARG A 48 11.24 3.46 39.40
N HIS A 49 11.59 2.72 38.35
CA HIS A 49 11.49 3.24 36.99
C HIS A 49 10.02 3.29 36.51
N PRO A 50 9.53 4.44 36.04
CA PRO A 50 8.18 4.54 35.49
C PRO A 50 8.06 3.69 34.21
N GLY A 51 6.99 2.89 34.13
CA GLY A 51 6.76 1.95 33.02
C GLY A 51 6.81 0.46 33.41
N LEU A 52 6.98 0.15 34.69
CA LEU A 52 6.95 -1.21 35.23
C LEU A 52 5.53 -1.59 35.63
N GLU A 53 4.81 -2.26 34.74
CA GLU A 53 3.38 -2.46 34.92
C GLU A 53 3.05 -3.78 35.61
N LYS A 54 3.63 -4.90 35.15
CA LYS A 54 3.34 -6.27 35.65
C LYS A 54 4.48 -7.24 35.35
N PHE A 55 4.64 -8.24 36.21
CA PHE A 55 5.51 -9.41 35.97
C PHE A 55 4.67 -10.65 35.70
N VAL A 56 5.12 -11.50 34.77
CA VAL A 56 4.46 -12.74 34.37
C VAL A 56 5.49 -13.86 34.37
N THR A 57 5.16 -14.99 35.00
CA THR A 57 5.99 -16.19 35.03
C THR A 57 5.48 -17.22 34.03
N LEU A 58 6.31 -17.74 33.15
CA LEU A 58 5.94 -18.74 32.13
C LEU A 58 6.75 -20.03 32.34
N PRO A 59 6.17 -21.24 32.26
CA PRO A 59 6.92 -22.49 32.41
C PRO A 59 7.95 -22.70 31.28
N LEU A 60 9.11 -23.26 31.59
CA LEU A 60 10.12 -23.70 30.62
C LEU A 60 9.77 -25.10 30.14
N GLU A 61 9.35 -25.25 28.87
CA GLU A 61 9.05 -26.55 28.27
C GLU A 61 10.36 -27.29 27.91
N GLN A 62 10.50 -28.51 28.43
CA GLN A 62 11.61 -29.41 28.10
C GLN A 62 11.32 -30.11 26.76
N GLN A 63 12.26 -29.99 25.80
CA GLN A 63 12.17 -30.62 24.49
C GLN A 63 12.60 -32.10 24.55
N GLU A 64 11.75 -33.01 24.05
CA GLU A 64 12.18 -34.28 23.48
C GLU A 64 11.42 -34.57 22.18
N GLY A 65 12.18 -34.88 21.12
CA GLY A 65 11.88 -35.90 20.12
C GLY A 65 10.73 -35.69 19.13
N GLU A 66 11.12 -35.45 17.87
CA GLU A 66 10.56 -36.10 16.65
C GLU A 66 9.03 -36.24 16.54
N ASP A 67 8.40 -35.29 15.83
CA ASP A 67 7.66 -35.52 14.58
C ASP A 67 6.91 -34.23 14.21
N ALA A 68 7.15 -33.73 12.99
CA ALA A 68 6.60 -32.47 12.51
C ALA A 68 5.12 -32.64 12.09
N GLU A 69 4.24 -32.93 13.05
CA GLU A 69 2.81 -32.64 12.92
C GLU A 69 2.48 -31.37 13.72
N THR A 70 2.10 -30.34 12.99
CA THR A 70 1.96 -28.97 13.46
C THR A 70 0.74 -28.82 14.37
N PHE A 71 0.90 -28.96 15.68
CA PHE A 71 -0.15 -28.63 16.64
C PHE A 71 -0.31 -27.11 16.78
N LYS A 72 -1.43 -26.59 16.24
CA LYS A 72 -1.90 -25.20 16.37
C LYS A 72 -2.30 -24.89 17.81
N GLY A 73 -1.40 -24.20 18.53
CA GLY A 73 -1.74 -23.52 19.78
C GLY A 73 -2.80 -22.43 19.52
N HIS A 74 -3.95 -22.55 20.17
CA HIS A 74 -5.07 -21.63 20.04
C HIS A 74 -4.73 -20.31 20.73
N GLY A 75 -4.17 -19.36 19.98
CA GLY A 75 -4.15 -17.96 20.36
C GLY A 75 -5.59 -17.41 20.55
N PRO A 76 -5.77 -16.33 21.32
CA PRO A 76 -7.09 -15.74 21.54
C PRO A 76 -7.73 -15.38 20.18
N LYS A 77 -8.88 -15.98 19.87
CA LYS A 77 -9.62 -15.69 18.63
C LYS A 77 -10.12 -14.24 18.68
N ILE A 78 -9.61 -13.40 17.80
CA ILE A 78 -10.01 -12.00 17.66
C ILE A 78 -11.26 -11.96 16.78
N LYS A 79 -12.28 -11.22 17.25
CA LYS A 79 -13.55 -11.07 16.56
C LYS A 79 -13.59 -9.72 15.85
N ILE A 80 -13.64 -9.75 14.52
CA ILE A 80 -13.76 -8.55 13.69
C ILE A 80 -15.09 -8.55 12.95
N LYS A 81 -15.61 -7.36 12.61
CA LYS A 81 -16.83 -7.21 11.82
C LYS A 81 -16.48 -6.54 10.50
N ILE A 82 -16.80 -7.17 9.38
CA ILE A 82 -16.63 -6.62 8.03
C ILE A 82 -18.01 -6.57 7.36
N ASP A 83 -18.45 -5.41 6.87
CA ASP A 83 -19.76 -5.21 6.21
C ASP A 83 -21.00 -5.66 7.02
N GLY A 84 -20.87 -5.78 8.34
CA GLY A 84 -21.95 -6.34 9.15
C GLY A 84 -21.79 -7.81 9.54
N LYS A 85 -20.92 -8.57 8.85
CA LYS A 85 -20.63 -9.99 9.11
C LYS A 85 -19.46 -10.12 10.09
N MET A 86 -19.59 -11.04 11.04
CA MET A 86 -18.57 -11.31 12.06
C MET A 86 -17.60 -12.39 11.55
N TYR A 87 -16.31 -12.17 11.76
CA TYR A 87 -15.23 -13.09 11.43
C TYR A 87 -14.35 -13.32 12.65
N GLU A 88 -13.89 -14.57 12.84
CA GLU A 88 -12.95 -14.96 13.89
C GLU A 88 -11.59 -15.21 13.25
N VAL A 89 -10.58 -14.48 13.71
CA VAL A 89 -9.21 -14.57 13.21
C VAL A 89 -8.26 -14.90 14.37
N ASP A 90 -7.23 -15.69 14.08
CA ASP A 90 -6.20 -16.13 15.02
C ASP A 90 -4.95 -15.23 14.99
N ARG A 91 -4.92 -14.24 14.10
CA ARG A 91 -3.80 -13.30 13.91
C ARG A 91 -4.13 -11.93 14.48
N ALA A 92 -3.18 -11.34 15.20
CA ALA A 92 -3.29 -10.01 15.79
C ALA A 92 -3.15 -8.87 14.77
N SER A 93 -2.54 -9.14 13.62
CA SER A 93 -2.47 -8.22 12.49
C SER A 93 -2.88 -8.92 11.19
N MET A 94 -3.53 -8.17 10.31
CA MET A 94 -3.84 -8.60 8.94
C MET A 94 -3.70 -7.43 7.99
N THR A 95 -3.31 -7.71 6.76
CA THR A 95 -3.23 -6.71 5.68
C THR A 95 -4.61 -6.36 5.12
N GLY A 96 -4.75 -5.19 4.48
CA GLY A 96 -5.97 -4.81 3.78
C GLY A 96 -6.42 -5.84 2.73
N LYS A 97 -5.46 -6.45 2.02
CA LYS A 97 -5.72 -7.54 1.07
C LYS A 97 -6.31 -8.76 1.76
N GLU A 98 -5.70 -9.25 2.84
CA GLU A 98 -6.18 -10.42 3.57
C GLU A 98 -7.56 -10.20 4.19
N LEU A 99 -7.86 -8.98 4.63
CA LEU A 99 -9.19 -8.62 5.14
C LEU A 99 -10.26 -8.62 4.03
N LEU A 100 -9.91 -8.18 2.82
CA LEU A 100 -10.80 -8.25 1.64
C LEU A 100 -11.04 -9.70 1.19
N GLU A 101 -9.98 -10.53 1.19
CA GLU A 101 -10.09 -11.96 0.89
C GLU A 101 -10.94 -12.69 1.94
N LEU A 102 -10.76 -12.38 3.22
CA LEU A 102 -11.59 -12.90 4.31
C LEU A 102 -13.07 -12.52 4.16
N ALA A 103 -13.33 -11.33 3.61
CA ALA A 103 -14.67 -10.85 3.31
C ALA A 103 -15.27 -11.42 2.00
N GLU A 104 -14.62 -12.42 1.39
CA GLU A 104 -15.01 -13.05 0.12
C GLU A 104 -15.10 -12.03 -1.05
N LYS A 105 -14.34 -10.92 -0.96
CA LYS A 105 -14.34 -9.85 -1.97
C LYS A 105 -13.29 -10.12 -3.03
N HIS A 106 -13.69 -10.86 -4.07
CA HIS A 106 -12.83 -11.18 -5.21
C HIS A 106 -13.30 -10.52 -6.52
N PRO A 107 -12.38 -9.96 -7.33
CA PRO A 107 -10.99 -9.66 -6.98
C PRO A 107 -10.90 -8.53 -5.94
N TYR A 108 -9.94 -8.62 -5.01
CA TYR A 108 -9.77 -7.64 -3.92
C TYR A 108 -9.52 -6.23 -4.45
N THR A 109 -8.99 -6.09 -5.67
CA THR A 109 -8.74 -4.81 -6.34
C THR A 109 -9.99 -4.00 -6.69
N LYS A 110 -11.20 -4.56 -6.56
CA LYS A 110 -12.47 -3.86 -6.80
C LYS A 110 -13.08 -3.23 -5.53
N TYR A 111 -12.42 -3.38 -4.39
CA TYR A 111 -12.97 -2.99 -3.11
C TYR A 111 -11.92 -2.24 -2.30
N GLY A 112 -12.28 -1.07 -1.80
CA GLY A 112 -11.50 -0.42 -0.74
C GLY A 112 -11.96 -0.96 0.61
N ILE A 113 -11.05 -1.07 1.57
CA ILE A 113 -11.39 -1.40 2.95
C ILE A 113 -11.04 -0.23 3.86
N SER A 114 -11.98 0.15 4.73
CA SER A 114 -11.82 1.24 5.68
C SER A 114 -12.08 0.75 7.10
N LYS A 115 -11.22 1.15 8.04
CA LYS A 115 -11.37 0.88 9.47
C LYS A 115 -12.12 2.02 10.15
N ARG A 116 -13.10 1.68 10.99
CA ARG A 116 -13.92 2.68 11.70
C ARG A 116 -13.35 2.96 13.10
N MET A 117 -12.83 4.17 13.29
CA MET A 117 -12.25 4.62 14.57
C MET A 117 -13.30 5.21 15.52
N LYS A 118 -12.96 5.34 16.82
CA LYS A 118 -13.76 6.06 17.82
C LYS A 118 -14.07 7.49 17.32
N GLY A 119 -15.34 7.87 17.36
CA GLY A 119 -15.83 9.14 16.78
C GLY A 119 -16.43 9.01 15.37
N ASN A 120 -16.68 7.79 14.88
CA ASN A 120 -17.30 7.51 13.58
C ASN A 120 -16.46 7.97 12.36
N LYS A 121 -15.16 8.19 12.57
CA LYS A 121 -14.19 8.51 11.52
C LYS A 121 -13.79 7.22 10.79
N LEU A 122 -13.95 7.20 9.47
CA LEU A 122 -13.45 6.12 8.62
C LEU A 122 -12.03 6.48 8.18
N VAL A 123 -11.11 5.51 8.29
CA VAL A 123 -9.73 5.63 7.83
C VAL A 123 -9.52 4.52 6.80
N SER A 124 -9.11 4.89 5.58
CA SER A 124 -8.76 3.91 4.53
C SER A 124 -7.58 3.06 4.98
N VAL A 125 -7.58 1.79 4.55
CA VAL A 125 -6.51 0.83 4.80
C VAL A 125 -6.02 0.36 3.44
N GLU A 126 -4.74 0.55 3.15
CA GLU A 126 -4.12 0.10 1.90
C GLU A 126 -3.98 -1.43 1.84
N TYR A 127 -3.81 -1.99 0.64
CA TYR A 127 -3.78 -3.45 0.46
C TYR A 127 -2.64 -4.15 1.22
N ASP A 128 -1.48 -3.51 1.29
CA ASP A 128 -0.28 -4.01 1.96
C ASP A 128 -0.09 -3.39 3.37
N GLU A 129 -1.01 -2.53 3.81
CA GLU A 129 -0.98 -1.93 5.14
C GLU A 129 -1.40 -2.97 6.18
N GLU A 130 -0.49 -3.28 7.11
CA GLU A 130 -0.79 -4.14 8.27
C GLU A 130 -1.64 -3.38 9.30
N VAL A 131 -2.80 -3.95 9.61
CA VAL A 131 -3.73 -3.40 10.60
C VAL A 131 -3.70 -4.26 11.86
N ASP A 132 -3.43 -3.64 13.01
CA ASP A 132 -3.53 -4.29 14.31
C ASP A 132 -5.01 -4.45 14.73
N LEU A 133 -5.48 -5.70 14.72
CA LEU A 133 -6.84 -6.10 15.07
C LEU A 133 -7.08 -6.18 16.58
N SER A 134 -6.04 -6.01 17.40
CA SER A 134 -6.12 -6.04 18.85
C SER A 134 -6.49 -4.69 19.49
N GLU A 135 -6.58 -3.62 18.67
CA GLU A 135 -6.91 -2.28 19.16
C GLU A 135 -8.36 -2.17 19.68
N PRO A 136 -8.58 -1.69 20.92
CA PRO A 136 -9.92 -1.56 21.50
C PRO A 136 -10.73 -0.46 20.79
N GLY A 137 -11.70 -0.91 19.98
CA GLY A 137 -12.57 -0.06 19.16
C GLY A 137 -12.43 -0.30 17.65
N LEU A 138 -11.44 -1.11 17.22
CA LEU A 138 -11.23 -1.50 15.82
C LEU A 138 -12.08 -2.71 15.40
N GLU A 139 -13.32 -2.74 15.84
CA GLU A 139 -14.18 -3.92 15.70
C GLU A 139 -14.93 -3.92 14.36
N LYS A 140 -14.79 -2.86 13.54
CA LYS A 140 -15.66 -2.60 12.39
C LYS A 140 -14.86 -2.09 11.19
N PHE A 141 -14.71 -2.97 10.23
CA PHE A 141 -14.30 -2.67 8.87
C PHE A 141 -15.52 -2.50 7.99
N VAL A 142 -15.42 -1.57 7.06
CA VAL A 142 -16.41 -1.37 6.00
C VAL A 142 -15.65 -1.55 4.70
N THR A 143 -16.07 -2.52 3.89
CA THR A 143 -15.64 -2.55 2.50
C THR A 143 -16.56 -1.64 1.73
N LEU A 144 -15.95 -0.76 0.95
CA LEU A 144 -16.67 0.03 -0.01
C LEU A 144 -16.36 -0.59 -1.37
N PRO A 145 -17.37 -1.08 -2.10
CA PRO A 145 -17.15 -1.31 -3.52
C PRO A 145 -16.72 0.04 -4.08
N TYR A 146 -15.67 0.05 -4.91
CA TYR A 146 -15.47 1.20 -5.77
C TYR A 146 -16.69 1.22 -6.69
N GLU A 147 -17.70 2.04 -6.35
CA GLU A 147 -18.87 2.23 -7.21
C GLU A 147 -18.37 2.81 -8.53
N GLN A 148 -18.26 1.93 -9.52
CA GLN A 148 -18.18 2.27 -10.92
C GLN A 148 -19.41 3.11 -11.26
N THR A 149 -19.22 4.42 -11.38
CA THR A 149 -20.06 5.22 -12.25
C THR A 149 -19.84 4.69 -13.68
N GLU A 150 -20.81 3.91 -14.14
CA GLU A 150 -21.06 3.37 -15.48
C GLU A 150 -19.90 3.44 -16.50
N GLY A 151 -19.27 2.28 -16.69
CA GLY A 151 -18.33 1.96 -17.75
C GLY A 151 -17.51 0.76 -17.30
N GLU A 152 -17.41 -0.29 -18.13
CA GLU A 152 -16.59 -1.48 -17.87
C GLU A 152 -15.27 -1.12 -17.19
N GLY A 153 -14.98 -1.75 -16.05
CA GLY A 153 -13.95 -1.27 -15.12
C GLY A 153 -12.58 -1.26 -15.78
N LEU A 154 -12.03 -0.05 -15.93
CA LEU A 154 -10.72 0.17 -16.51
C LEU A 154 -9.65 -0.63 -15.73
N GLU A 155 -8.80 -1.34 -16.46
CA GLU A 155 -7.84 -2.29 -15.90
C GLU A 155 -6.81 -1.59 -14.98
N ARG A 156 -6.40 -2.27 -13.91
CA ARG A 156 -5.39 -1.83 -12.95
C ARG A 156 -4.32 -2.91 -12.75
N ALA A 157 -3.55 -3.21 -13.81
CA ALA A 157 -2.57 -4.31 -13.81
C ALA A 157 -1.33 -4.05 -12.92
N PHE A 158 -1.07 -2.80 -12.54
CA PHE A 158 -0.06 -2.39 -11.58
C PHE A 158 -0.39 -1.02 -10.96
N SER A 159 0.25 -0.73 -9.83
CA SER A 159 0.11 0.52 -9.07
C SER A 159 1.35 1.41 -9.21
N PHE A 160 1.19 2.70 -8.92
CA PHE A 160 2.27 3.67 -8.83
C PHE A 160 2.63 3.98 -7.38
N ASN A 161 3.63 4.83 -7.15
CA ASN A 161 3.92 5.41 -5.84
C ASN A 161 2.79 6.37 -5.39
N GLU A 162 2.88 6.86 -4.15
CA GLU A 162 1.88 7.76 -3.54
C GLU A 162 1.69 9.06 -4.33
N ASP A 163 2.77 9.72 -4.75
CA ASP A 163 2.71 11.00 -5.46
C ASP A 163 2.01 10.90 -6.82
N ASP A 164 2.34 9.86 -7.58
CA ASP A 164 1.77 9.57 -8.89
C ASP A 164 0.31 9.12 -8.78
N THR A 165 0.00 8.30 -7.78
CA THR A 165 -1.37 7.86 -7.50
C THR A 165 -2.24 9.06 -7.12
N PHE A 166 -1.76 9.91 -6.21
CA PHE A 166 -2.44 11.14 -5.83
C PHE A 166 -2.65 12.08 -7.03
N PHE A 167 -1.67 12.21 -7.91
CA PHE A 167 -1.80 12.99 -9.14
C PHE A 167 -2.91 12.45 -10.04
N LEU A 168 -2.89 11.14 -10.35
CA LEU A 168 -3.86 10.50 -11.23
C LEU A 168 -5.29 10.61 -10.70
N GLU A 169 -5.47 10.40 -9.39
CA GLU A 169 -6.78 10.53 -8.73
C GLU A 169 -7.26 11.98 -8.69
N LYS A 170 -6.38 12.93 -8.33
CA LYS A 170 -6.71 14.36 -8.28
C LYS A 170 -7.05 14.92 -9.66
N GLN A 171 -6.43 14.39 -10.72
CA GLN A 171 -6.73 14.79 -12.08
C GLN A 171 -8.17 14.43 -12.48
N GLY A 172 -8.73 13.37 -11.88
CA GLY A 172 -10.12 12.95 -12.10
C GLY A 172 -10.41 12.44 -13.51
N LEU A 173 -9.37 12.12 -14.29
CA LEU A 173 -9.53 11.51 -15.60
C LEU A 173 -9.59 9.98 -15.46
N PRO A 174 -10.44 9.29 -16.25
CA PRO A 174 -10.39 7.84 -16.31
C PRO A 174 -9.02 7.41 -16.83
N TYR A 175 -8.37 6.47 -16.16
CA TYR A 175 -7.13 5.89 -16.66
C TYR A 175 -7.17 4.36 -16.51
N GLU A 176 -6.29 3.63 -17.19
CA GLU A 176 -6.02 2.19 -17.01
C GLU A 176 -4.50 1.94 -16.92
N THR A 177 -4.11 0.89 -16.21
CA THR A 177 -2.75 0.36 -16.23
C THR A 177 -2.78 -1.06 -16.78
N ILE A 178 -1.99 -1.33 -17.82
CA ILE A 178 -2.02 -2.60 -18.56
C ILE A 178 -0.62 -3.18 -18.65
N LYS A 179 -0.53 -4.51 -18.65
CA LYS A 179 0.72 -5.24 -18.92
C LYS A 179 0.55 -6.01 -20.21
N GLU A 180 1.34 -5.66 -21.22
CA GLU A 180 1.32 -6.32 -22.53
C GLU A 180 2.72 -6.80 -22.88
N GLY A 181 2.93 -8.12 -22.76
CA GLY A 181 4.26 -8.73 -22.91
C GLY A 181 5.25 -8.17 -21.88
N THR A 182 6.30 -7.51 -22.36
CA THR A 182 7.32 -6.86 -21.51
C THR A 182 7.05 -5.39 -21.24
N ALA A 183 6.01 -4.81 -21.85
CA ALA A 183 5.68 -3.40 -21.71
C ALA A 183 4.60 -3.20 -20.64
N ASN A 184 4.82 -2.20 -19.78
CA ASN A 184 3.81 -1.67 -18.87
C ASN A 184 3.29 -0.37 -19.48
N TRP A 185 1.98 -0.21 -19.56
CA TRP A 185 1.38 1.02 -20.08
C TRP A 185 0.44 1.65 -19.08
N LEU A 186 0.45 2.97 -19.05
CA LEU A 186 -0.57 3.81 -18.43
C LEU A 186 -1.36 4.49 -19.54
N LEU A 187 -2.67 4.28 -19.61
CA LEU A 187 -3.54 4.93 -20.58
C LEU A 187 -4.44 5.90 -19.82
N ILE A 188 -4.29 7.19 -20.08
CA ILE A 188 -5.13 8.25 -19.51
C ILE A 188 -6.17 8.62 -20.57
N HIS A 189 -7.43 8.27 -20.34
CA HIS A 189 -8.55 8.61 -21.22
C HIS A 189 -9.01 10.04 -21.00
N ASP A 190 -9.76 10.55 -21.97
CA ASP A 190 -10.27 11.94 -21.98
C ASP A 190 -9.18 13.00 -21.75
N PHE A 191 -7.94 12.70 -22.14
CA PHE A 191 -6.82 13.61 -22.03
C PHE A 191 -7.09 14.85 -22.89
N PRO A 192 -7.11 16.05 -22.30
CA PRO A 192 -7.57 17.25 -22.98
C PRO A 192 -6.55 17.75 -24.00
N ILE A 193 -7.05 18.11 -25.18
CA ILE A 193 -6.27 18.66 -26.29
C ILE A 193 -6.73 20.11 -26.55
N PRO A 194 -5.80 21.07 -26.66
CA PRO A 194 -6.14 22.46 -26.93
C PRO A 194 -6.79 22.64 -28.31
N LYS A 195 -7.56 23.73 -28.45
CA LYS A 195 -8.14 24.10 -29.75
C LYS A 195 -7.05 24.31 -30.80
N GLY A 196 -7.34 23.88 -32.03
CA GLY A 196 -6.41 23.91 -33.16
C GLY A 196 -6.00 22.53 -33.66
N TYR A 197 -6.35 21.49 -32.92
CA TYR A 197 -6.28 20.09 -33.35
C TYR A 197 -7.62 19.57 -33.88
N ASN A 198 -7.56 18.44 -34.57
CA ASN A 198 -8.70 17.71 -35.12
C ASN A 198 -9.69 17.20 -34.05
N ILE A 199 -9.24 17.02 -32.81
CA ILE A 199 -10.03 16.54 -31.68
C ILE A 199 -9.70 17.33 -30.42
N ASP A 200 -10.62 17.39 -29.46
CA ASP A 200 -10.49 18.09 -28.18
C ASP A 200 -10.13 17.16 -27.00
N LYS A 201 -10.27 15.84 -27.18
CA LYS A 201 -9.90 14.81 -26.22
C LYS A 201 -9.33 13.58 -26.93
N THR A 202 -8.42 12.88 -26.26
CA THR A 202 -7.82 11.64 -26.74
C THR A 202 -7.45 10.74 -25.57
N THR A 203 -7.14 9.47 -25.82
CA THR A 203 -6.37 8.66 -24.86
C THR A 203 -4.88 8.97 -25.04
N ALA A 204 -4.19 9.26 -23.94
CA ALA A 204 -2.74 9.38 -23.87
C ALA A 204 -2.16 8.12 -23.22
N ALA A 205 -1.49 7.28 -24.01
CA ALA A 205 -0.79 6.11 -23.54
C ALA A 205 0.69 6.43 -23.27
N ILE A 206 1.20 6.01 -22.13
CA ILE A 206 2.57 6.25 -21.67
C ILE A 206 3.19 4.89 -21.37
N SER A 207 4.36 4.61 -21.95
CA SER A 207 5.13 3.41 -21.63
C SER A 207 5.88 3.64 -20.33
N ILE A 208 5.70 2.74 -19.36
CA ILE A 208 6.32 2.81 -18.04
C ILE A 208 7.55 1.90 -18.04
N PRO A 209 8.78 2.44 -18.12
CA PRO A 209 9.98 1.65 -18.15
C PRO A 209 10.28 1.00 -16.79
N ARG A 210 11.04 -0.09 -16.81
CA ARG A 210 11.57 -0.68 -15.59
C ARG A 210 12.53 0.30 -14.93
N GLY A 211 12.31 0.60 -13.65
CA GLY A 211 13.12 1.56 -12.89
C GLY A 211 12.56 2.98 -12.89
N TYR A 212 11.37 3.21 -13.44
CA TYR A 212 10.58 4.40 -13.12
C TYR A 212 10.33 4.46 -11.59
N PRO A 213 10.44 5.64 -10.93
CA PRO A 213 10.58 7.00 -11.47
C PRO A 213 12.02 7.48 -11.76
N ASP A 214 13.06 6.72 -11.42
CA ASP A 214 14.44 7.13 -11.70
C ASP A 214 14.79 7.05 -13.18
N THR A 215 14.12 6.16 -13.92
CA THR A 215 14.23 6.03 -15.37
C THR A 215 13.26 6.97 -16.08
N PRO A 216 13.72 7.78 -17.04
CA PRO A 216 12.90 8.79 -17.71
C PRO A 216 11.74 8.19 -18.52
N LEU A 217 10.60 8.90 -18.49
CA LEU A 217 9.51 8.70 -19.45
C LEU A 217 9.80 9.52 -20.70
N ASP A 218 9.82 8.94 -21.90
CA ASP A 218 10.30 9.63 -23.11
C ASP A 218 9.27 9.67 -24.26
N MET A 219 8.19 8.91 -24.14
CA MET A 219 7.22 8.73 -25.21
C MET A 219 5.79 8.79 -24.69
N VAL A 220 4.95 9.47 -25.46
CA VAL A 220 3.50 9.44 -25.32
C VAL A 220 2.89 8.98 -26.64
N TYR A 221 1.75 8.30 -26.58
CA TYR A 221 1.08 7.77 -27.75
C TYR A 221 -0.39 8.15 -27.69
N PHE A 222 -0.97 8.59 -28.81
CA PHE A 222 -2.34 9.10 -28.83
C PHE A 222 -3.27 8.25 -29.69
N TYR A 223 -4.45 8.00 -29.15
CA TYR A 223 -5.58 7.43 -29.88
C TYR A 223 -6.89 8.12 -29.47
N PRO A 224 -7.65 8.71 -30.42
CA PRO A 224 -7.35 8.83 -31.86
C PRO A 224 -6.08 9.66 -32.18
N PRO A 225 -5.48 9.54 -33.37
CA PRO A 225 -4.28 10.28 -33.74
C PRO A 225 -4.52 11.79 -33.81
N LEU A 226 -3.51 12.57 -33.43
CA LEU A 226 -3.57 14.03 -33.44
C LEU A 226 -3.06 14.59 -34.77
N SER A 227 -3.80 15.57 -35.30
CA SER A 227 -3.42 16.38 -36.46
C SER A 227 -3.85 17.82 -36.26
N LEU A 228 -3.11 18.75 -36.85
CA LEU A 228 -3.42 20.17 -36.77
C LEU A 228 -4.48 20.54 -37.81
N ASN A 229 -5.47 21.35 -37.42
CA ASN A 229 -6.50 21.86 -38.34
C ASN A 229 -5.92 22.77 -39.42
N SER A 230 -4.71 23.32 -39.21
CA SER A 230 -3.97 24.06 -40.23
C SER A 230 -3.44 23.19 -41.37
N GLY A 231 -3.51 21.86 -41.25
CA GLY A 231 -2.92 20.92 -42.20
C GLY A 231 -1.41 20.74 -42.07
N LYS A 232 -0.76 21.44 -41.12
CA LYS A 232 0.67 21.31 -40.87
C LYS A 232 0.99 19.93 -40.28
N ILE A 233 2.03 19.30 -40.85
CA ILE A 233 2.50 17.99 -40.39
C ILE A 233 3.24 18.14 -39.07
N ILE A 234 2.85 17.33 -38.10
CA ILE A 234 3.54 17.25 -36.82
C ILE A 234 4.77 16.35 -37.00
N PRO A 235 5.99 16.80 -36.66
CA PRO A 235 7.18 15.99 -36.84
C PRO A 235 7.23 14.82 -35.85
N ALA A 236 7.85 13.71 -36.29
CA ALA A 236 8.07 12.51 -35.49
C ALA A 236 6.78 11.89 -34.91
N THR A 237 5.70 11.87 -35.72
CA THR A 237 4.41 11.22 -35.41
C THR A 237 3.95 10.21 -36.47
N ASN A 238 4.86 9.79 -37.35
CA ASN A 238 4.57 8.88 -38.48
C ASN A 238 4.60 7.39 -38.10
N CYS A 239 4.85 7.06 -36.83
CA CYS A 239 4.95 5.69 -36.36
C CYS A 239 3.70 5.34 -35.54
N LEU A 240 3.10 4.19 -35.84
CA LEU A 240 1.99 3.62 -35.09
C LEU A 240 2.48 2.47 -34.21
N VAL A 241 1.97 2.39 -32.99
CA VAL A 241 2.20 1.26 -32.08
C VAL A 241 0.85 0.66 -31.74
N ASN A 242 0.76 -0.67 -31.86
CA ASN A 242 -0.41 -1.40 -31.42
C ASN A 242 -0.35 -1.54 -29.90
N ILE A 243 -1.41 -1.11 -29.24
CA ILE A 243 -1.61 -1.32 -27.80
C ILE A 243 -3.00 -1.96 -27.70
N ARG A 244 -3.04 -3.25 -27.33
CA ARG A 244 -4.20 -4.11 -27.57
C ARG A 244 -4.64 -4.05 -29.05
N ASP A 245 -5.93 -3.82 -29.28
CA ASP A 245 -6.59 -3.84 -30.59
C ASP A 245 -6.62 -2.45 -31.28
N LYS A 246 -5.93 -1.45 -30.70
CA LYS A 246 -5.92 -0.07 -31.19
C LYS A 246 -4.52 0.36 -31.64
N GLN A 247 -4.48 1.18 -32.69
CA GLN A 247 -3.23 1.72 -33.24
C GLN A 247 -3.01 3.15 -32.73
N TYR A 248 -2.05 3.32 -31.84
CA TYR A 248 -1.73 4.63 -31.26
C TYR A 248 -0.63 5.32 -32.07
N GLN A 249 -0.82 6.62 -32.30
CA GLN A 249 0.19 7.48 -32.92
C GLN A 249 1.29 7.80 -31.92
N ARG A 250 2.52 7.37 -32.20
CA ARG A 250 3.68 7.62 -31.34
C ARG A 250 4.14 9.07 -31.42
N TRP A 251 4.39 9.67 -30.28
CA TRP A 251 5.07 10.95 -30.14
C TRP A 251 6.35 10.74 -29.32
N SER A 252 7.49 10.75 -30.00
CA SER A 252 8.80 10.66 -29.36
C SER A 252 9.37 12.08 -29.18
N ARG A 253 9.66 12.43 -27.93
CA ARG A 253 10.25 13.71 -27.54
C ARG A 253 11.25 13.43 -26.43
N HIS A 254 12.50 13.19 -26.81
CA HIS A 254 13.56 12.89 -25.85
C HIS A 254 13.95 14.11 -25.01
N PHE A 255 14.18 13.88 -23.71
CA PHE A 255 14.87 14.85 -22.87
C PHE A 255 16.30 15.06 -23.36
N THR A 256 16.77 16.30 -23.30
CA THR A 256 18.12 16.67 -23.76
C THR A 256 19.03 16.93 -22.56
N ALA A 257 20.34 17.00 -22.78
CA ALA A 257 21.29 17.37 -21.72
C ALA A 257 20.98 18.74 -21.09
N GLN A 258 20.36 19.66 -21.83
CA GLN A 258 19.96 20.99 -21.31
C GLN A 258 18.64 20.97 -20.54
N ASN A 259 17.81 19.94 -20.73
CA ASN A 259 16.57 19.76 -20.00
C ASN A 259 16.38 18.26 -19.70
N PRO A 260 17.22 17.69 -18.81
CA PRO A 260 17.20 16.28 -18.50
C PRO A 260 16.02 15.95 -17.58
N TRP A 261 15.59 14.69 -17.62
CA TRP A 261 14.78 14.13 -16.53
C TRP A 261 15.56 14.17 -15.22
N ARG A 262 14.91 14.64 -14.15
CA ARG A 262 15.51 14.79 -12.83
C ARG A 262 15.03 13.66 -11.94
N ALA A 263 15.85 12.61 -11.81
CA ALA A 263 15.57 11.49 -10.92
C ALA A 263 15.26 11.98 -9.49
N GLY A 264 14.25 11.38 -8.85
CA GLY A 264 13.73 11.81 -7.55
C GLY A 264 12.99 13.15 -7.53
N THR A 265 12.80 13.83 -8.66
CA THR A 265 12.03 15.09 -8.76
C THR A 265 10.92 15.00 -9.80
N ASP A 266 11.22 14.45 -10.97
CA ASP A 266 10.24 14.29 -12.04
C ASP A 266 9.42 13.01 -11.87
N ASN A 267 8.13 13.10 -12.20
CA ASN A 267 7.12 12.05 -12.00
C ASN A 267 6.01 12.17 -13.06
N LEU A 268 4.89 11.45 -12.94
CA LEU A 268 3.81 11.48 -13.94
C LEU A 268 3.21 12.87 -14.09
N ASN A 269 3.11 13.63 -13.00
CA ASN A 269 2.59 15.00 -13.03
C ASN A 269 3.47 15.90 -13.89
N THR A 270 4.79 15.91 -13.64
CA THR A 270 5.71 16.73 -14.46
C THR A 270 5.78 16.24 -15.90
N PHE A 271 5.66 14.92 -16.13
CA PHE A 271 5.58 14.36 -17.47
C PHE A 271 4.32 14.78 -18.23
N CYS A 272 3.15 14.81 -17.59
CA CYS A 272 1.93 15.33 -18.19
C CYS A 272 2.07 16.81 -18.59
N LEU A 273 2.78 17.61 -17.78
CA LEU A 273 3.09 19.00 -18.13
C LEU A 273 4.02 19.09 -19.36
N TYR A 274 5.03 18.21 -19.47
CA TYR A 274 5.86 18.13 -20.67
C TYR A 274 5.02 17.79 -21.92
N ILE A 275 4.13 16.81 -21.83
CA ILE A 275 3.21 16.44 -22.91
C ILE A 275 2.36 17.64 -23.35
N GLN A 276 1.71 18.32 -22.40
CA GLN A 276 0.89 19.50 -22.70
C GLN A 276 1.71 20.61 -23.37
N ASN A 277 2.97 20.82 -22.94
CA ASN A 277 3.86 21.79 -23.54
C ASN A 277 4.28 21.40 -24.96
N TRP A 278 4.53 20.12 -25.23
CA TRP A 278 4.82 19.64 -26.59
C TRP A 278 3.64 19.91 -27.53
N ILE A 279 2.43 19.57 -27.11
CA ILE A 279 1.20 19.81 -27.88
C ILE A 279 1.04 21.32 -28.15
N LYS A 280 1.15 22.17 -27.13
CA LYS A 280 1.05 23.64 -27.31
C LYS A 280 2.11 24.19 -28.26
N LYS A 281 3.34 23.65 -28.22
CA LYS A 281 4.44 24.12 -29.07
C LYS A 281 4.18 23.87 -30.56
N GLU A 282 3.50 22.78 -30.92
CA GLU A 282 3.20 22.51 -32.33
C GLU A 282 2.11 23.44 -32.88
N LEU A 283 1.23 24.00 -32.04
CA LEU A 283 0.28 25.06 -32.44
C LEU A 283 0.96 26.40 -32.73
N ALA A 284 2.07 26.69 -32.04
CA ALA A 284 2.79 27.96 -32.16
C ALA A 284 3.79 27.98 -33.34
N ARG A 285 4.02 26.84 -33.99
CA ARG A 285 4.97 26.70 -35.09
C ARG A 285 4.29 26.94 -36.42
#